data_AF-A0A6P8ICA7-F1
#
_entry.id   AF-A0A6P8ICA7-F1
#
_cell.length_a   1.000
_cell.length_b   1.000
_cell.length_c   1.000
_cell.angle_alpha   90.00
_cell.angle_beta   90.00
_cell.angle_gamma   90.00
#
_symmetry.space_group_name_H-M   'P 1'
#
loop_
_entity.id
_entity.type
_entity.pdbx_description
1 polymer ?
#
loop_
_entity_poly.entity_id
_entity_poly.type
_entity_poly.pdbx_seq_one_letter_code
_entity_poly.pdbx_strand_id
1 'polypeptide(L)'
;MDMESLKTFWVRQVLLKKHKIWSVIYALKGIPRESYILTTKVGRYLPEVEKMFDFSAERVTRSVDESLERLGLSYIDIIQVHDMEFADSLDIIINETLPALQKVKEQGKVKFIGITGYPLQNFRTVIEKSKVPIDTVLTYCRCTMHDTELLEYLPFLKEHGIGVINASPISMGLLSHRGPPAWHPASKETKEKCRQAAEYCQAQGVDISKLAMHFTLSVQSIPTTLVSTASLENLNKNIASVNQKLTTTEEQALSHVINNIFKPCGNMSWEGIEVAQHREKLESIKSGSH
;
A
#
# COMPACT_ATOMS: atom_id res chain seq x y z
N MET A 1 -13.43 -6.77 -20.31
CA MET A 1 -11.96 -6.96 -20.20
C MET A 1 -11.75 -7.69 -18.88
N ASP A 2 -11.28 -8.94 -18.94
CA ASP A 2 -11.16 -9.83 -17.79
C ASP A 2 -9.95 -9.42 -16.91
N MET A 3 -10.18 -9.25 -15.61
CA MET A 3 -9.19 -8.79 -14.63
C MET A 3 -8.03 -9.77 -14.44
N GLU A 4 -8.18 -11.05 -14.83
CA GLU A 4 -7.10 -12.06 -14.74
C GLU A 4 -5.93 -11.82 -15.71
N SER A 5 -6.07 -10.94 -16.70
CA SER A 5 -5.08 -10.76 -17.78
C SER A 5 -4.05 -9.64 -17.57
N LEU A 6 -4.12 -8.87 -16.47
CA LEU A 6 -3.29 -7.67 -16.26
C LEU A 6 -1.93 -8.00 -15.59
N LYS A 7 -0.99 -8.59 -16.32
CA LYS A 7 0.44 -8.53 -15.96
C LYS A 7 0.96 -7.11 -16.22
N THR A 8 0.79 -6.21 -15.25
CA THR A 8 1.06 -4.78 -15.42
C THR A 8 2.36 -4.36 -14.73
N PHE A 9 3.22 -3.64 -15.47
CA PHE A 9 4.35 -2.91 -14.91
C PHE A 9 3.85 -1.59 -14.29
N TRP A 10 4.01 -1.43 -12.98
CA TRP A 10 3.47 -0.29 -12.25
C TRP A 10 4.45 0.88 -12.19
N VAL A 11 4.01 2.04 -12.64
CA VAL A 11 4.73 3.30 -12.47
C VAL A 11 4.31 3.93 -11.14
N ARG A 12 5.26 3.95 -10.21
CA ARG A 12 5.40 4.81 -9.02
C ARG A 12 4.13 5.45 -8.44
N GLN A 13 3.80 5.04 -7.21
CA GLN A 13 2.95 5.80 -6.28
C GLN A 13 3.57 7.18 -5.96
N VAL A 14 2.83 8.26 -6.22
CA VAL A 14 3.28 9.63 -5.90
C VAL A 14 2.56 10.17 -4.68
N LEU A 15 3.23 10.09 -3.52
CA LEU A 15 2.87 10.82 -2.32
C LEU A 15 3.36 12.27 -2.41
N LEU A 16 2.39 13.18 -2.53
CA LEU A 16 2.31 14.59 -2.12
C LEU A 16 3.62 15.30 -1.74
N LYS A 17 4.46 15.54 -2.74
CA LYS A 17 5.31 16.75 -2.81
C LYS A 17 5.31 17.19 -4.28
N LYS A 18 5.11 18.49 -4.56
CA LYS A 18 5.10 19.03 -5.95
C LYS A 18 6.18 18.40 -6.81
N HIS A 19 7.41 18.26 -6.30
CA HIS A 19 8.58 17.69 -6.98
C HIS A 19 8.45 16.22 -7.47
N LYS A 20 7.63 15.36 -6.84
CA LYS A 20 7.54 13.94 -7.24
C LYS A 20 6.60 13.71 -8.43
N ILE A 21 5.56 14.54 -8.60
CA ILE A 21 4.66 14.46 -9.76
C ILE A 21 5.41 14.86 -11.04
N TRP A 22 6.23 15.92 -10.97
CA TRP A 22 7.13 16.33 -12.05
C TRP A 22 8.01 15.20 -12.56
N SER A 23 8.57 14.38 -11.66
CA SER A 23 9.42 13.26 -12.08
C SER A 23 8.66 12.12 -12.79
N VAL A 24 7.38 11.92 -12.51
CA VAL A 24 6.57 10.92 -13.24
C VAL A 24 6.19 11.43 -14.61
N ILE A 25 5.77 12.69 -14.72
CA ILE A 25 5.46 13.33 -16.02
C ILE A 25 6.69 13.29 -16.92
N TYR A 26 7.86 13.63 -16.37
CA TYR A 26 9.10 13.59 -17.11
C TYR A 26 9.45 12.18 -17.57
N ALA A 27 9.30 11.19 -16.69
CA ALA A 27 9.61 9.79 -17.01
C ALA A 27 8.65 9.17 -18.03
N LEU A 28 7.39 9.63 -18.10
CA LEU A 28 6.37 9.12 -19.01
C LEU A 28 6.20 9.97 -20.28
N LYS A 29 6.95 11.06 -20.42
CA LYS A 29 6.86 11.93 -21.59
C LYS A 29 7.22 11.15 -22.86
N GLY A 30 6.30 11.14 -23.82
CA GLY A 30 6.46 10.42 -25.10
C GLY A 30 6.16 8.93 -25.04
N ILE A 31 5.82 8.39 -23.86
CA ILE A 31 5.31 7.02 -23.72
C ILE A 31 3.81 7.04 -24.03
N PRO A 32 3.31 6.14 -24.92
CA PRO A 32 1.88 6.07 -25.23
C PRO A 32 1.02 5.86 -23.99
N ARG A 33 -0.08 6.62 -23.85
CA ARG A 33 -0.88 6.66 -22.61
C ARG A 33 -1.53 5.32 -22.28
N GLU A 34 -1.84 4.54 -23.30
CA GLU A 34 -2.44 3.21 -23.25
C GLU A 34 -1.45 2.12 -22.82
N SER A 35 -0.13 2.39 -22.81
CA SER A 35 0.88 1.39 -22.45
C SER A 35 1.15 1.30 -20.95
N TYR A 36 0.48 2.09 -20.13
CA TYR A 36 0.64 2.08 -18.67
C TYR A 36 -0.67 2.33 -17.93
N ILE A 37 -0.77 1.77 -16.73
CA ILE A 37 -1.85 2.02 -15.78
C ILE A 37 -1.35 3.06 -14.77
N LEU A 38 -2.04 4.20 -14.69
CA LEU A 38 -1.73 5.26 -13.74
C LEU A 38 -2.69 5.23 -12.56
N THR A 39 -2.12 5.08 -11.37
CA THR A 39 -2.85 5.22 -10.11
C THR A 39 -2.38 6.44 -9.32
N THR A 40 -3.33 7.15 -8.71
CA THR A 40 -3.05 8.19 -7.72
C THR A 40 -4.08 8.13 -6.60
N LYS A 41 -3.97 9.02 -5.62
CA LYS A 41 -4.77 8.94 -4.39
C LYS A 41 -5.38 10.29 -3.98
N VAL A 42 -6.45 10.22 -3.19
CA VAL A 42 -7.10 11.34 -2.48
C VAL A 42 -7.22 11.03 -0.98
N GLY A 43 -7.62 12.00 -0.16
CA GLY A 43 -7.90 11.80 1.27
C GLY A 43 -6.79 12.26 2.20
N ARG A 44 -5.52 12.19 1.77
CA ARG A 44 -4.35 12.72 2.49
C ARG A 44 -3.73 13.87 1.70
N TYR A 45 -3.30 14.97 2.33
CA TYR A 45 -2.80 16.15 1.60
C TYR A 45 -1.55 16.81 2.18
N LEU A 46 -1.63 17.34 3.39
CA LEU A 46 -0.59 18.16 3.99
C LEU A 46 0.14 17.41 5.13
N PRO A 47 1.40 17.76 5.45
CA PRO A 47 2.13 17.10 6.52
C PRO A 47 1.68 17.53 7.93
N GLU A 48 1.08 18.71 8.07
CA GLU A 48 0.51 19.21 9.33
C GLU A 48 -0.65 18.31 9.77
N VAL A 49 -0.63 17.89 11.04
CA VAL A 49 -1.54 16.86 11.56
C VAL A 49 -3.00 17.26 11.34
N GLU A 50 -3.35 18.51 11.63
CA GLU A 50 -4.70 19.07 11.53
C GLU A 50 -5.19 19.30 10.09
N LYS A 51 -4.29 19.24 9.10
CA LYS A 51 -4.60 19.37 7.66
C LYS A 51 -4.23 18.11 6.87
N MET A 52 -3.88 17.03 7.59
CA MET A 52 -3.32 15.85 6.96
C MET A 52 -4.38 15.11 6.16
N PHE A 53 -5.60 15.05 6.67
CA PHE A 53 -6.69 14.29 6.09
C PHE A 53 -7.91 15.16 5.84
N ASP A 54 -8.53 14.97 4.67
CA ASP A 54 -9.80 15.59 4.31
C ASP A 54 -10.52 14.71 3.27
N PHE A 55 -11.54 14.01 3.75
CA PHE A 55 -12.31 13.05 2.98
C PHE A 55 -13.60 13.64 2.41
N SER A 56 -13.82 14.96 2.58
CA SER A 56 -15.03 15.62 2.10
C SER A 56 -15.19 15.51 0.58
N ALA A 57 -16.44 15.48 0.13
CA ALA A 57 -16.79 15.38 -1.29
C ALA A 57 -16.14 16.50 -2.12
N GLU A 58 -16.16 17.73 -1.60
CA GLU A 58 -15.56 18.90 -2.23
C GLU A 58 -14.06 18.69 -2.41
N ARG A 59 -13.35 18.34 -1.34
CA ARG A 59 -11.90 18.22 -1.38
C ARG A 59 -11.42 17.12 -2.30
N VAL A 60 -12.04 15.92 -2.25
CA VAL A 60 -11.62 14.79 -3.08
C VAL A 60 -11.89 15.06 -4.56
N THR A 61 -13.02 15.68 -4.90
CA THR A 61 -13.35 16.08 -6.27
C THR A 61 -12.30 17.06 -6.79
N ARG A 62 -12.03 18.13 -6.03
CA ARG A 62 -10.99 19.10 -6.37
C ARG A 62 -9.60 18.46 -6.50
N SER A 63 -9.26 17.49 -5.65
CA SER A 63 -7.97 16.81 -5.68
C SER A 63 -7.74 16.00 -6.96
N VAL A 64 -8.81 15.45 -7.54
CA VAL A 64 -8.73 14.76 -8.83
C VAL A 64 -8.39 15.75 -9.94
N ASP A 65 -9.08 16.88 -10.00
CA ASP A 65 -8.82 17.92 -11.00
C ASP A 65 -7.40 18.48 -10.88
N GLU A 66 -6.96 18.78 -9.65
CA GLU A 66 -5.59 19.21 -9.38
C GLU A 66 -4.55 18.16 -9.81
N SER A 67 -4.88 16.87 -9.71
CA SER A 67 -3.97 15.79 -10.12
C SER A 67 -3.90 15.67 -11.64
N LEU A 68 -5.03 15.73 -12.34
CA LEU A 68 -5.09 15.72 -13.80
C LEU A 68 -4.35 16.91 -14.40
N GLU A 69 -4.57 18.11 -13.85
CA GLU A 69 -3.86 19.33 -14.25
C GLU A 69 -2.35 19.17 -14.08
N ARG A 70 -1.90 18.76 -12.88
CA ARG A 70 -0.47 18.57 -12.63
C ARG A 70 0.13 17.55 -13.56
N LEU A 71 -0.55 16.42 -13.79
CA LEU A 71 -0.09 15.32 -14.65
C LEU A 71 -0.15 15.66 -16.15
N GLY A 72 -0.90 16.69 -16.54
CA GLY A 72 -1.18 16.99 -17.95
C GLY A 72 -1.98 15.89 -18.63
N LEU A 73 -2.92 15.25 -17.91
CA LEU A 73 -3.70 14.11 -18.38
C LEU A 73 -5.19 14.41 -18.35
N SER A 74 -5.94 13.76 -19.25
CA SER A 74 -7.40 13.82 -19.28
C SER A 74 -8.08 12.81 -18.36
N TYR A 75 -7.38 11.71 -18.00
CA TYR A 75 -7.92 10.69 -17.11
C TYR A 75 -6.86 9.95 -16.28
N ILE A 76 -7.30 9.43 -15.14
CA ILE A 76 -6.57 8.50 -14.25
C ILE A 76 -7.18 7.10 -14.39
N ASP A 77 -6.36 6.04 -14.40
CA ASP A 77 -6.92 4.69 -14.47
C ASP A 77 -7.54 4.29 -13.13
N ILE A 78 -6.82 4.45 -12.01
CA ILE A 78 -7.31 4.05 -10.69
C ILE A 78 -7.12 5.18 -9.66
N ILE A 79 -8.21 5.70 -9.11
CA ILE A 79 -8.16 6.60 -7.94
C ILE A 79 -8.31 5.79 -6.66
N GLN A 80 -7.45 6.03 -5.67
CA GLN A 80 -7.51 5.36 -4.38
C GLN A 80 -7.89 6.35 -3.27
N VAL A 81 -8.84 5.99 -2.39
CA VAL A 81 -9.05 6.70 -1.12
C VAL A 81 -7.92 6.29 -0.17
N HIS A 82 -7.03 7.21 0.17
CA HIS A 82 -5.81 6.93 0.92
C HIS A 82 -6.03 6.95 2.43
N ASP A 83 -5.50 5.94 3.12
CA ASP A 83 -5.45 5.89 4.59
C ASP A 83 -6.83 6.14 5.21
N MET A 84 -7.85 5.45 4.70
CA MET A 84 -9.27 5.69 5.05
C MET A 84 -9.58 5.53 6.55
N GLU A 85 -8.75 4.78 7.28
CA GLU A 85 -8.82 4.59 8.73
C GLU A 85 -8.55 5.87 9.54
N PHE A 86 -8.03 6.92 8.91
CA PHE A 86 -7.83 8.24 9.52
C PHE A 86 -9.03 9.17 9.38
N ALA A 87 -10.09 8.76 8.69
CA ALA A 87 -11.36 9.49 8.75
C ALA A 87 -11.94 9.45 10.16
N ASP A 88 -12.66 10.50 10.57
CA ASP A 88 -13.37 10.53 11.85
C ASP A 88 -14.36 9.37 11.98
N SER A 89 -14.98 8.99 10.85
CA SER A 89 -15.79 7.78 10.70
C SER A 89 -15.67 7.24 9.28
N LEU A 90 -15.74 5.91 9.14
CA LEU A 90 -15.89 5.26 7.82
C LEU A 90 -17.19 5.69 7.12
N ASP A 91 -18.18 6.20 7.84
CA ASP A 91 -19.41 6.73 7.23
C ASP A 91 -19.15 7.91 6.30
N ILE A 92 -18.10 8.71 6.56
CA ILE A 92 -17.67 9.79 5.64
C ILE A 92 -17.19 9.16 4.33
N ILE A 93 -16.39 8.10 4.41
CA ILE A 93 -15.90 7.38 3.24
C ILE A 93 -17.06 6.81 2.43
N ILE A 94 -17.98 6.12 3.10
CA ILE A 94 -19.10 5.38 2.52
C ILE A 94 -20.14 6.32 1.89
N ASN A 95 -20.53 7.37 2.61
CA ASN A 95 -21.70 8.19 2.26
C ASN A 95 -21.32 9.52 1.58
N GLU A 96 -20.07 9.95 1.64
CA GLU A 96 -19.62 11.23 1.08
C GLU A 96 -18.49 11.05 0.05
N THR A 97 -17.37 10.46 0.47
CA THR A 97 -16.16 10.35 -0.36
C THR A 97 -16.38 9.50 -1.61
N LEU A 98 -16.88 8.28 -1.43
CA LEU A 98 -17.09 7.33 -2.53
C LEU A 98 -18.17 7.83 -3.52
N PRO A 99 -19.33 8.35 -3.09
CA PRO A 99 -20.30 8.97 -4.00
C PRO A 99 -19.74 10.14 -4.80
N ALA A 100 -18.86 10.96 -4.22
CA ALA A 100 -18.19 12.03 -4.96
C ALA A 100 -17.26 11.47 -6.05
N LEU A 101 -16.46 10.45 -5.72
CA LEU A 101 -15.59 9.79 -6.70
C LEU A 101 -16.37 9.05 -7.80
N GLN A 102 -17.55 8.51 -7.48
CA GLN A 102 -18.45 7.92 -8.47
C GLN A 102 -18.89 8.95 -9.51
N LYS A 103 -19.26 10.17 -9.10
CA LYS A 103 -19.57 11.27 -10.03
C LYS A 103 -18.36 11.66 -10.89
N VAL A 104 -17.16 11.62 -10.33
CA VAL A 104 -15.91 11.87 -11.07
C VAL A 104 -15.64 10.77 -12.11
N LYS A 105 -15.94 9.51 -11.77
CA LYS A 105 -15.86 8.37 -12.70
C LYS A 105 -16.88 8.52 -13.85
N GLU A 106 -18.11 8.92 -13.54
CA GLU A 106 -19.16 9.22 -14.54
C GLU A 106 -18.77 10.36 -15.51
N GLN A 107 -17.97 11.32 -15.04
CA GLN A 107 -17.38 12.38 -15.88
C GLN A 107 -16.23 11.88 -16.78
N GLY A 108 -15.83 10.61 -16.69
CA GLY A 108 -14.73 10.04 -17.48
C GLY A 108 -13.32 10.43 -17.00
N LYS A 109 -13.20 11.15 -15.89
CA LYS A 109 -11.92 11.60 -15.31
C LYS A 109 -11.14 10.46 -14.64
N VAL A 110 -11.85 9.42 -14.20
CA VAL A 110 -11.28 8.23 -13.56
C VAL A 110 -11.96 6.98 -14.12
N LYS A 111 -11.23 5.89 -14.33
CA LYS A 111 -11.82 4.61 -14.78
C LYS A 111 -12.24 3.69 -13.64
N PHE A 112 -11.45 3.60 -12.58
CA PHE A 112 -11.67 2.70 -11.46
C PHE A 112 -11.48 3.40 -10.11
N ILE A 113 -12.27 2.99 -9.11
CA ILE A 113 -12.24 3.50 -7.74
C ILE A 113 -11.71 2.40 -6.83
N GLY A 114 -10.74 2.73 -6.00
CA GLY A 114 -10.23 1.83 -4.97
C GLY A 114 -10.14 2.50 -3.61
N ILE A 115 -9.87 1.68 -2.62
CA ILE A 115 -9.64 2.09 -1.24
C ILE A 115 -8.29 1.56 -0.76
N THR A 116 -7.59 2.37 0.00
CA THR A 116 -6.29 2.06 0.60
C THR A 116 -6.36 2.22 2.11
N GLY A 117 -5.74 1.30 2.84
CA GLY A 117 -5.65 1.37 4.29
C GLY A 117 -4.86 0.20 4.88
N TYR A 118 -4.63 0.28 6.18
CA TYR A 118 -3.94 -0.77 6.92
C TYR A 118 -4.91 -1.81 7.51
N PRO A 119 -5.97 -1.44 8.27
CA PRO A 119 -6.82 -2.44 8.93
C PRO A 119 -7.72 -3.19 7.95
N LEU A 120 -7.63 -4.53 7.92
CA LEU A 120 -8.33 -5.32 6.89
C LEU A 120 -9.85 -5.31 7.06
N GLN A 121 -10.32 -5.25 8.30
CA GLN A 121 -11.75 -5.20 8.61
C GLN A 121 -12.43 -3.92 8.10
N ASN A 122 -11.69 -2.82 7.96
CA ASN A 122 -12.23 -1.60 7.39
C ASN A 122 -12.58 -1.78 5.90
N PHE A 123 -11.79 -2.56 5.14
CA PHE A 123 -12.12 -2.87 3.75
C PHE A 123 -13.44 -3.63 3.66
N ARG A 124 -13.62 -4.68 4.46
CA ARG A 124 -14.87 -5.43 4.53
C ARG A 124 -16.05 -4.51 4.82
N THR A 125 -15.92 -3.67 5.85
CA THR A 125 -16.98 -2.74 6.27
C THR A 125 -17.37 -1.78 5.14
N VAL A 126 -16.39 -1.19 4.45
CA VAL A 126 -16.66 -0.25 3.36
C VAL A 126 -17.27 -0.96 2.14
N ILE A 127 -16.75 -2.13 1.78
CA ILE A 127 -17.25 -2.93 0.63
C ILE A 127 -18.71 -3.36 0.86
N GLU A 128 -19.05 -3.86 2.05
CA GLU A 128 -20.40 -4.35 2.36
C GLU A 128 -21.44 -3.22 2.47
N LYS A 129 -21.02 -2.03 2.91
CA LYS A 129 -21.95 -0.91 3.20
C LYS A 129 -22.05 0.13 2.08
N SER A 130 -21.03 0.23 1.21
CA SER A 130 -21.01 1.21 0.14
C SER A 130 -22.00 0.87 -0.97
N LYS A 131 -22.75 1.88 -1.44
CA LYS A 131 -23.56 1.78 -2.66
C LYS A 131 -22.72 1.98 -3.93
N VAL A 132 -21.52 2.54 -3.78
CA VAL A 132 -20.56 2.72 -4.86
C VAL A 132 -19.70 1.46 -4.98
N PRO A 133 -19.66 0.81 -6.16
CA PRO A 133 -18.80 -0.33 -6.40
C PRO A 133 -17.32 0.04 -6.20
N ILE A 134 -16.61 -0.77 -5.42
CA ILE A 134 -15.17 -0.68 -5.26
C ILE A 134 -14.53 -1.63 -6.28
N ASP A 135 -13.52 -1.16 -7.01
CA ASP A 135 -12.84 -1.95 -8.03
C ASP A 135 -11.53 -2.57 -7.47
N THR A 136 -10.85 -1.88 -6.54
CA THR A 136 -9.57 -2.36 -5.98
C THR A 136 -9.39 -2.05 -4.49
N VAL A 137 -8.63 -2.91 -3.82
CA VAL A 137 -8.10 -2.70 -2.47
C VAL A 137 -6.58 -2.68 -2.53
N LEU A 138 -5.98 -1.67 -1.90
CA LEU A 138 -4.55 -1.62 -1.64
C LEU A 138 -4.30 -1.66 -0.14
N THR A 139 -3.63 -2.71 0.33
CA THR A 139 -3.11 -2.77 1.69
C THR A 139 -1.59 -2.86 1.67
N TYR A 140 -0.93 -2.61 2.80
CA TYR A 140 0.51 -2.62 2.89
C TYR A 140 0.97 -3.42 4.11
N CYS A 141 2.05 -4.19 3.95
CA CYS A 141 2.64 -5.02 4.99
C CYS A 141 1.74 -6.16 5.54
N ARG A 142 0.55 -6.42 4.96
CA ARG A 142 -0.42 -7.44 5.42
C ARG A 142 -0.33 -8.80 4.72
N CYS A 143 0.53 -8.89 3.71
CA CYS A 143 0.99 -10.15 3.13
C CYS A 143 2.51 -10.10 2.99
N THR A 144 3.19 -10.49 4.06
CA THR A 144 4.64 -10.46 4.24
C THR A 144 5.04 -11.62 5.16
N MET A 145 6.34 -11.88 5.33
CA MET A 145 6.80 -13.05 6.11
C MET A 145 6.33 -13.07 7.57
N HIS A 146 6.06 -11.89 8.15
CA HIS A 146 5.67 -11.72 9.56
C HIS A 146 4.17 -11.43 9.76
N ASP A 147 3.41 -11.24 8.68
CA ASP A 147 1.97 -10.96 8.70
C ASP A 147 1.35 -11.44 7.39
N THR A 148 0.49 -12.45 7.50
CA THR A 148 -0.19 -13.09 6.37
C THR A 148 -1.70 -12.94 6.44
N GLU A 149 -2.22 -12.06 7.30
CA GLU A 149 -3.65 -11.95 7.57
C GLU A 149 -4.47 -11.58 6.33
N LEU A 150 -3.88 -10.88 5.35
CA LEU A 150 -4.55 -10.60 4.07
C LEU A 150 -5.05 -11.87 3.38
N LEU A 151 -4.37 -13.02 3.54
CA LEU A 151 -4.75 -14.28 2.92
C LEU A 151 -6.16 -14.74 3.34
N GLU A 152 -6.56 -14.44 4.58
CA GLU A 152 -7.89 -14.78 5.11
C GLU A 152 -9.01 -13.92 4.50
N TYR A 153 -8.67 -12.74 3.98
CA TYR A 153 -9.61 -11.82 3.34
C TYR A 153 -9.71 -12.03 1.82
N LEU A 154 -8.76 -12.75 1.20
CA LEU A 154 -8.77 -12.95 -0.26
C LEU A 154 -10.04 -13.63 -0.79
N PRO A 155 -10.62 -14.66 -0.13
CA PRO A 155 -11.87 -15.25 -0.60
C PRO A 155 -13.01 -14.22 -0.68
N PHE A 156 -13.17 -13.39 0.36
CA PHE A 156 -14.17 -12.32 0.41
C PHE A 156 -13.93 -11.28 -0.70
N LEU A 157 -12.69 -10.82 -0.87
CA LEU A 157 -12.35 -9.85 -1.90
C LEU A 157 -12.60 -10.40 -3.31
N LYS A 158 -12.28 -11.68 -3.53
CA LYS A 158 -12.54 -12.38 -4.80
C LYS A 158 -14.04 -12.51 -5.08
N GLU A 159 -14.84 -12.87 -4.08
CA GLU A 159 -16.31 -12.97 -4.21
C GLU A 159 -16.95 -11.64 -4.63
N HIS A 160 -16.38 -10.52 -4.16
CA HIS A 160 -16.84 -9.17 -4.51
C HIS A 160 -16.19 -8.61 -5.79
N GLY A 161 -15.39 -9.40 -6.51
CA GLY A 161 -14.73 -8.96 -7.75
C GLY A 161 -13.64 -7.91 -7.55
N ILE A 162 -13.06 -7.81 -6.35
CA ILE A 162 -12.08 -6.79 -5.99
C ILE A 162 -10.67 -7.18 -6.42
N GLY A 163 -9.98 -6.29 -7.14
CA GLY A 163 -8.56 -6.42 -7.43
C GLY A 163 -7.70 -6.11 -6.20
N VAL A 164 -6.75 -6.99 -5.86
CA VAL A 164 -5.91 -6.84 -4.66
C VAL A 164 -4.50 -6.38 -5.01
N ILE A 165 -4.05 -5.32 -4.34
CA ILE A 165 -2.69 -4.78 -4.40
C ILE A 165 -2.07 -4.91 -3.01
N ASN A 166 -1.02 -5.73 -2.87
CA ASN A 166 -0.23 -5.79 -1.65
C ASN A 166 1.02 -4.92 -1.79
N ALA A 167 1.20 -3.94 -0.92
CA ALA A 167 2.33 -3.03 -0.94
C ALA A 167 3.33 -3.30 0.19
N SER A 168 4.54 -2.77 0.02
CA SER A 168 5.59 -2.84 1.04
C SER A 168 5.95 -4.29 1.45
N PRO A 169 6.35 -5.16 0.51
CA PRO A 169 6.71 -6.56 0.81
C PRO A 169 7.86 -6.71 1.81
N ILE A 170 8.73 -5.69 1.93
CA ILE A 170 9.81 -5.63 2.92
C ILE A 170 9.37 -5.01 4.26
N SER A 171 8.06 -4.86 4.47
CA SER A 171 7.43 -4.35 5.68
C SER A 171 8.01 -3.01 6.14
N MET A 172 8.02 -2.03 5.23
CA MET A 172 8.54 -0.67 5.51
C MET A 172 9.96 -0.65 6.09
N GLY A 173 10.78 -1.66 5.74
CA GLY A 173 12.18 -1.77 6.15
C GLY A 173 12.41 -2.71 7.34
N LEU A 174 11.36 -3.27 7.97
CA LEU A 174 11.54 -4.32 8.99
C LEU A 174 12.31 -5.53 8.44
N LEU A 175 12.03 -5.92 7.19
CA LEU A 175 12.67 -7.05 6.52
C LEU A 175 13.82 -6.55 5.63
N SER A 176 14.76 -5.84 6.23
CA SER A 176 15.96 -5.33 5.55
C SER A 176 17.24 -5.65 6.30
N HIS A 177 18.36 -5.64 5.59
CA HIS A 177 19.70 -5.87 6.16
C HIS A 177 20.09 -4.90 7.29
N ARG A 178 19.47 -3.71 7.35
CA ARG A 178 19.74 -2.72 8.41
C ARG A 178 19.00 -3.01 9.70
N GLY A 179 18.12 -4.01 9.68
CA GLY A 179 17.14 -4.25 10.73
C GLY A 179 16.03 -3.18 10.77
N PRO A 180 15.12 -3.31 11.73
CA PRO A 180 13.98 -2.42 11.90
C PRO A 180 14.36 -0.94 12.05
N PRO A 181 13.77 -0.02 11.27
CA PRO A 181 13.96 1.41 11.50
C PRO A 181 13.40 1.86 12.86
N ALA A 182 14.08 2.81 13.51
CA ALA A 182 13.67 3.34 14.81
C ALA A 182 12.24 3.93 14.77
N TRP A 183 11.92 4.67 13.70
CA TRP A 183 10.63 5.32 13.48
C TRP A 183 9.47 4.37 13.17
N HIS A 184 9.75 3.08 12.90
CA HIS A 184 8.72 2.15 12.45
C HIS A 184 7.63 1.95 13.54
N PRO A 185 6.33 1.92 13.20
CA PRO A 185 5.23 1.86 14.18
C PRO A 185 5.10 0.51 14.90
N ALA A 186 5.63 -0.56 14.33
CA ALA A 186 5.61 -1.90 14.92
C ALA A 186 6.13 -1.94 16.37
N SER A 187 5.56 -2.86 17.15
CA SER A 187 5.92 -3.08 18.54
C SER A 187 7.42 -3.43 18.70
N LYS A 188 7.94 -3.27 19.93
CA LYS A 188 9.32 -3.68 20.25
C LYS A 188 9.55 -5.17 19.95
N GLU A 189 8.55 -6.00 20.24
CA GLU A 189 8.59 -7.44 19.98
C GLU A 189 8.65 -7.76 18.48
N THR A 190 7.78 -7.13 17.68
CA THR A 190 7.78 -7.30 16.22
C THR A 190 9.12 -6.87 15.61
N LYS A 191 9.65 -5.72 16.05
CA LYS A 191 10.96 -5.24 15.62
C LYS A 191 12.05 -6.25 15.98
N GLU A 192 12.05 -6.73 17.21
CA GLU A 192 13.02 -7.71 17.70
C GLU A 192 12.99 -9.01 16.89
N LYS A 193 11.80 -9.54 16.56
CA LYS A 193 11.66 -10.72 15.70
C LYS A 193 12.17 -10.48 14.28
N CYS A 194 11.88 -9.33 13.71
CA CYS A 194 12.39 -8.97 12.38
C CYS A 194 13.92 -8.81 12.39
N ARG A 195 14.50 -8.27 13.46
CA ARG A 195 15.95 -8.18 13.67
C ARG A 195 16.58 -9.57 13.74
N GLN A 196 16.03 -10.47 14.55
CA GLN A 196 16.48 -11.87 14.65
C GLN A 196 16.47 -12.57 13.28
N ALA A 197 15.40 -12.39 12.50
CA ALA A 197 15.32 -12.93 11.15
C ALA A 197 16.41 -12.35 10.23
N ALA A 198 16.63 -11.04 10.26
CA ALA A 198 17.65 -10.39 9.44
C ALA A 198 19.07 -10.88 9.80
N GLU A 199 19.38 -11.02 11.08
CA GLU A 199 20.66 -11.53 11.56
C GLU A 199 20.88 -12.99 11.18
N TYR A 200 19.84 -13.82 11.28
CA TYR A 200 19.89 -15.21 10.81
C TYR A 200 20.22 -15.28 9.32
N CYS A 201 19.49 -14.54 8.48
CA CYS A 201 19.75 -14.50 7.04
C CYS A 201 21.17 -13.99 6.73
N GLN A 202 21.62 -12.94 7.43
CA GLN A 202 22.96 -12.40 7.27
C GLN A 202 24.05 -13.43 7.60
N ALA A 203 23.88 -14.21 8.67
CA ALA A 203 24.81 -15.29 9.04
C ALA A 203 24.89 -16.41 7.98
N GLN A 204 23.84 -16.57 7.15
CA GLN A 204 23.82 -17.49 6.02
C GLN A 204 24.28 -16.85 4.69
N GLY A 205 24.67 -15.56 4.69
CA GLY A 205 25.00 -14.82 3.47
C GLY A 205 23.79 -14.53 2.58
N VAL A 206 22.58 -14.52 3.14
CA VAL A 206 21.31 -14.33 2.41
C VAL A 206 20.72 -12.95 2.68
N ASP A 207 20.22 -12.28 1.63
CA ASP A 207 19.49 -11.01 1.76
C ASP A 207 18.02 -11.25 2.13
N ILE A 208 17.65 -10.90 3.36
CA ILE A 208 16.26 -11.02 3.85
C ILE A 208 15.26 -10.23 3.00
N SER A 209 15.65 -9.12 2.39
CA SER A 209 14.75 -8.34 1.52
C SER A 209 14.39 -9.12 0.26
N LYS A 210 15.32 -9.91 -0.28
CA LYS A 210 15.04 -10.82 -1.40
C LYS A 210 14.06 -11.91 -0.98
N LEU A 211 14.24 -12.50 0.21
CA LEU A 211 13.30 -13.50 0.74
C LEU A 211 11.89 -12.93 0.94
N ALA A 212 11.78 -11.71 1.49
CA ALA A 212 10.51 -11.03 1.69
C ALA A 212 9.76 -10.77 0.37
N MET A 213 10.49 -10.33 -0.66
CA MET A 213 9.98 -10.17 -2.02
C MET A 213 9.46 -11.51 -2.57
N HIS A 214 10.27 -12.55 -2.51
CA HIS A 214 9.91 -13.88 -3.02
C HIS A 214 8.71 -14.49 -2.29
N PHE A 215 8.65 -14.36 -0.98
CA PHE A 215 7.50 -14.81 -0.19
C PHE A 215 6.21 -14.17 -0.71
N THR A 216 6.21 -12.84 -0.83
CA THR A 216 5.04 -12.09 -1.28
C THR A 216 4.64 -12.46 -2.71
N LEU A 217 5.61 -12.54 -3.63
CA LEU A 217 5.38 -12.87 -5.04
C LEU A 217 4.93 -14.33 -5.25
N SER A 218 5.17 -15.23 -4.28
CA SER A 218 4.74 -16.62 -4.37
C SER A 218 3.24 -16.81 -4.07
N VAL A 219 2.58 -15.78 -3.52
CA VAL A 219 1.13 -15.78 -3.25
C VAL A 219 0.36 -15.51 -4.55
N GLN A 220 0.06 -16.57 -5.29
CA GLN A 220 -0.60 -16.50 -6.61
C GLN A 220 -1.97 -15.80 -6.60
N SER A 221 -2.67 -15.81 -5.47
CA SER A 221 -3.97 -15.16 -5.30
C SER A 221 -3.90 -13.63 -5.20
N ILE A 222 -2.71 -13.04 -5.14
CA ILE A 222 -2.49 -11.58 -5.14
C ILE A 222 -1.77 -11.21 -6.45
N PRO A 223 -2.48 -10.64 -7.44
CA PRO A 223 -1.92 -10.41 -8.77
C PRO A 223 -0.92 -9.25 -8.80
N THR A 224 -0.96 -8.34 -7.83
CA THR A 224 -0.09 -7.15 -7.81
C THR A 224 0.64 -7.00 -6.48
N THR A 225 1.98 -6.96 -6.54
CA THR A 225 2.84 -6.53 -5.46
C THR A 225 3.44 -5.17 -5.77
N LEU A 226 3.12 -4.15 -4.97
CA LEU A 226 3.63 -2.79 -5.13
C LEU A 226 4.94 -2.61 -4.35
N VAL A 227 6.01 -2.29 -5.08
CA VAL A 227 7.31 -1.93 -4.53
C VAL A 227 7.65 -0.48 -4.83
N SER A 228 8.52 0.11 -4.00
CA SER A 228 9.02 1.46 -4.20
C SER A 228 10.51 1.51 -3.91
N THR A 229 11.22 2.34 -4.66
CA THR A 229 12.63 2.62 -4.45
C THR A 229 12.98 3.97 -5.08
N ALA A 230 13.94 4.67 -4.48
CA ALA A 230 14.59 5.84 -5.06
C ALA A 230 16.02 5.53 -5.55
N SER A 231 16.47 4.29 -5.43
CA SER A 231 17.79 3.80 -5.85
C SER A 231 17.65 2.87 -7.05
N LEU A 232 18.49 3.08 -8.06
CA LEU A 232 18.60 2.22 -9.23
C LEU A 232 19.09 0.81 -8.84
N GLU A 233 19.99 0.72 -7.85
CA GLU A 233 20.45 -0.57 -7.33
C GLU A 233 19.29 -1.39 -6.75
N ASN A 234 18.47 -0.77 -5.90
CA ASN A 234 17.29 -1.41 -5.34
C ASN A 234 16.23 -1.72 -6.40
N LEU A 235 16.11 -0.90 -7.46
CA LEU A 235 15.22 -1.19 -8.59
C LEU A 235 15.66 -2.48 -9.29
N ASN A 236 16.95 -2.61 -9.59
CA ASN A 236 17.51 -3.81 -10.19
C ASN A 236 17.34 -5.04 -9.29
N LYS A 237 17.52 -4.89 -7.96
CA LYS A 237 17.23 -5.97 -7.00
C LYS A 237 15.77 -6.40 -7.02
N ASN A 238 14.83 -5.45 -7.00
CA ASN A 238 13.39 -5.75 -7.07
C ASN A 238 13.03 -6.48 -8.37
N ILE A 239 13.58 -6.04 -9.52
CA ILE A 239 13.39 -6.71 -10.81
C ILE A 239 13.99 -8.12 -10.79
N ALA A 240 15.17 -8.30 -10.21
CA ALA A 240 15.82 -9.59 -10.09
C ALA A 240 14.98 -10.57 -9.23
N SER A 241 14.36 -10.12 -8.14
CA SER A 241 13.47 -10.96 -7.31
C SER A 241 12.24 -11.50 -8.06
N VAL A 242 11.82 -10.84 -9.15
CA VAL A 242 10.72 -11.34 -9.99
C VAL A 242 11.20 -12.37 -11.01
N ASN A 243 12.42 -12.19 -11.53
CA ASN A 243 12.91 -12.94 -12.69
C ASN A 243 13.82 -14.12 -12.33
N GLN A 244 14.38 -14.14 -11.13
CA GLN A 244 15.30 -15.18 -10.67
C GLN A 244 14.57 -16.10 -9.69
N LYS A 245 15.02 -17.36 -9.57
CA LYS A 245 14.57 -18.24 -8.49
C LYS A 245 15.44 -18.05 -7.26
N LEU A 246 14.93 -18.44 -6.10
CA LEU A 246 15.76 -18.61 -4.92
C LEU A 246 16.77 -19.74 -5.14
N THR A 247 17.96 -19.60 -4.59
CA THR A 247 18.91 -20.72 -4.45
C THR A 247 18.47 -21.66 -3.34
N THR A 248 19.02 -22.88 -3.30
CA THR A 248 18.71 -23.84 -2.23
C THR A 248 18.98 -23.27 -0.83
N THR A 249 20.07 -22.52 -0.65
CA THR A 249 20.38 -21.84 0.63
C THR A 249 19.34 -20.79 0.97
N GLU A 250 18.87 -20.02 -0.01
CA GLU A 250 17.83 -19.00 0.19
C GLU A 250 16.46 -19.62 0.50
N GLU A 251 16.09 -20.73 -0.15
CA GLU A 251 14.86 -21.48 0.14
C GLU A 251 14.86 -22.07 1.56
N GLN A 252 16.00 -22.63 1.97
CA GLN A 252 16.21 -23.13 3.33
C GLN A 252 16.12 -21.99 4.36
N ALA A 253 16.75 -20.85 4.08
CA ALA A 253 16.70 -19.69 4.96
C ALA A 253 15.28 -19.13 5.09
N LEU A 254 14.55 -18.99 3.97
CA LEU A 254 13.15 -18.57 3.96
C LEU A 254 12.29 -19.53 4.79
N SER A 255 12.43 -20.82 4.56
CA SER A 255 11.70 -21.85 5.30
C SER A 255 12.00 -21.80 6.80
N HIS A 256 13.26 -21.56 7.18
CA HIS A 256 13.65 -21.41 8.58
C HIS A 256 13.01 -20.17 9.22
N VAL A 257 13.13 -19.01 8.57
CA VAL A 257 12.58 -17.74 9.04
C VAL A 257 11.06 -17.83 9.24
N ILE A 258 10.34 -18.38 8.26
CA ILE A 258 8.89 -18.55 8.36
C ILE A 258 8.54 -19.50 9.51
N ASN A 259 9.09 -20.72 9.53
CA ASN A 259 8.60 -21.76 10.43
C ASN A 259 9.08 -21.61 11.88
N ASN A 260 10.27 -21.04 12.10
CA ASN A 260 10.89 -21.01 13.43
C ASN A 260 10.91 -19.61 14.06
N ILE A 261 10.84 -18.54 13.27
CA ILE A 261 10.89 -17.18 13.80
C ILE A 261 9.49 -16.54 13.79
N PHE A 262 8.80 -16.55 12.65
CA PHE A 262 7.53 -15.82 12.52
C PHE A 262 6.29 -16.63 12.85
N LYS A 263 6.15 -17.87 12.34
CA LYS A 263 4.97 -18.71 12.56
C LYS A 263 4.61 -18.91 14.05
N PRO A 264 5.58 -19.10 14.98
CA PRO A 264 5.26 -19.22 16.40
C PRO A 264 4.66 -17.95 17.03
N CYS A 265 4.84 -16.78 16.41
CA CYS A 265 4.36 -15.49 16.91
C CYS A 265 2.96 -15.12 16.39
N GLY A 266 2.42 -15.85 15.40
CA GLY A 266 1.20 -15.43 14.70
C GLY A 266 1.42 -14.19 13.82
N ASN A 267 0.32 -13.53 13.42
CA ASN A 267 0.39 -12.29 12.64
C ASN A 267 0.83 -11.12 13.53
N MET A 268 1.91 -10.43 13.15
CA MET A 268 2.50 -9.33 13.91
C MET A 268 2.27 -7.97 13.25
N SER A 269 1.01 -7.62 13.04
CA SER A 269 0.61 -6.30 12.53
C SER A 269 0.75 -5.20 13.60
N TRP A 270 0.56 -3.94 13.21
CA TRP A 270 0.49 -2.79 14.12
C TRP A 270 -0.80 -1.99 13.95
N GLU A 271 -1.91 -2.70 13.73
CA GLU A 271 -3.21 -2.07 13.52
C GLU A 271 -3.56 -1.12 14.67
N GLY A 272 -4.11 0.05 14.33
CA GLY A 272 -4.53 1.05 15.30
C GLY A 272 -3.42 1.93 15.89
N ILE A 273 -2.14 1.52 15.84
CA ILE A 273 -1.05 2.32 16.43
C ILE A 273 -0.91 3.70 15.77
N GLU A 274 -0.85 3.75 14.45
CA GLU A 274 -0.66 5.00 13.71
C GLU A 274 -1.88 5.94 13.85
N VAL A 275 -3.09 5.38 13.84
CA VAL A 275 -4.34 6.14 14.03
C VAL A 275 -4.43 6.72 15.44
N ALA A 276 -4.10 5.93 16.47
CA ALA A 276 -4.08 6.39 17.86
C ALA A 276 -3.09 7.54 18.06
N GLN A 277 -1.86 7.39 17.55
CA GLN A 277 -0.83 8.45 17.62
C GLN A 277 -1.25 9.73 16.88
N HIS A 278 -1.97 9.59 15.76
CA HIS A 278 -2.48 10.75 15.04
C HIS A 278 -3.57 11.48 15.83
N ARG A 279 -4.53 10.75 16.42
CA ARG A 279 -5.59 11.33 17.25
C ARG A 279 -5.04 12.03 18.49
N GLU A 280 -4.08 11.41 19.18
CA GLU A 280 -3.40 12.01 20.34
C GLU A 280 -2.73 13.35 19.98
N LYS A 281 -2.04 13.40 18.84
CA LYS A 281 -1.42 14.65 18.35
C LYS A 281 -2.46 15.72 18.00
N LEU A 282 -3.57 15.33 17.36
CA LEU A 282 -4.67 16.26 17.07
C LEU A 282 -5.26 16.84 18.36
N GLU A 283 -5.47 16.02 19.39
CA GLU A 283 -6.00 16.44 20.68
C GLU A 283 -5.03 17.37 21.44
N SER A 284 -3.73 17.06 21.42
CA SER A 284 -2.69 17.94 21.99
C SER A 284 -2.69 19.33 21.32
N ILE A 285 -2.79 19.39 19.98
CA ILE A 285 -2.87 20.66 19.24
C ILE A 285 -4.15 21.43 19.62
N LYS A 286 -5.31 20.75 19.65
CA LYS A 286 -6.61 21.38 19.98
C LYS A 286 -6.67 21.90 21.42
N SER A 287 -6.00 21.24 22.36
CA SER A 287 -5.96 21.62 23.77
C SER A 287 -4.91 22.70 24.10
N GLY A 288 -4.04 23.08 23.15
CA GLY A 288 -2.97 24.05 23.37
C GLY A 288 -1.85 23.55 24.30
N SER A 289 -1.76 22.23 24.51
CA SER A 289 -0.74 21.60 25.34
C SER A 289 0.49 21.27 24.48
N HIS A 290 1.49 22.15 24.49
CA HIS A 290 2.80 21.94 23.87
C HIS A 290 3.90 21.90 24.92
#